data_AF-T1XI41-F1
#
_entry.id   AF-T1XI41-F1
#
_cell.length_a   1.000
_cell.length_b   1.000
_cell.length_c   1.000
_cell.angle_alpha   90.00
_cell.angle_beta   90.00
_cell.angle_gamma   90.00
#
_symmetry.space_group_name_H-M   'P 1'
#
loop_
_entity.id
_entity.type
_entity.pdbx_description
1 polymer ?
#
loop_
_entity_poly.entity_id
_entity_poly.type
_entity_poly.pdbx_seq_one_letter_code
_entity_poly.pdbx_strand_id
1 'polypeptide(L)'
;MGHFGWPPGVKDDIVELLVTIAKQKPLKAARDKAILLLGFASACRRSELVAFRVEDITPHAHGLELLIRRSKTDPEGEGRTVFVPMAHSEARCPVHALRAWLDLAGVGEGPLFRRVNRHDQLVGAEALMPQSVALVIKTAESRAKGAEAAKSFSGHSLRAGFVTAASMAGFQAHTIMGQTGHRTLEMVMRYQRKSSQAADSEPAVKQGFSVDRQKRLRRQAI
;
A
#
# COMPACT_ATOMS: atom_id res chain seq x y z
N MET A 1 -23.62 -5.70 -1.75
CA MET A 1 -22.45 -4.83 -1.52
C MET A 1 -21.19 -5.61 -1.86
N GLY A 2 -20.46 -5.22 -2.90
CA GLY A 2 -19.24 -5.94 -3.29
C GLY A 2 -18.14 -5.69 -2.27
N HIS A 3 -17.72 -6.74 -1.56
CA HIS A 3 -16.58 -6.68 -0.66
C HIS A 3 -15.31 -6.42 -1.48
N PHE A 4 -14.69 -5.27 -1.31
CA PHE A 4 -13.43 -4.94 -1.96
C PHE A 4 -12.31 -5.81 -1.37
N GLY A 5 -11.96 -6.90 -2.04
CA GLY A 5 -10.80 -7.72 -1.67
C GLY A 5 -9.48 -7.06 -2.06
N TRP A 6 -8.37 -7.46 -1.43
CA TRP A 6 -7.04 -6.97 -1.77
C TRP A 6 -6.66 -7.31 -3.23
N PRO A 7 -6.19 -6.36 -4.06
CA PRO A 7 -5.81 -6.66 -5.44
C PRO A 7 -4.70 -7.72 -5.52
N PRO A 8 -4.88 -8.82 -6.28
CA PRO A 8 -3.78 -9.75 -6.59
C PRO A 8 -2.63 -9.05 -7.32
N GLY A 9 -1.37 -9.45 -7.05
CA GLY A 9 -0.15 -8.87 -7.65
C GLY A 9 0.60 -7.84 -6.78
N VAL A 10 -0.12 -7.09 -5.93
CA VAL A 10 0.49 -6.20 -4.91
C VAL A 10 1.25 -6.94 -3.82
N LYS A 11 0.90 -8.23 -3.68
CA LYS A 11 1.29 -9.04 -2.53
C LYS A 11 2.80 -9.10 -2.40
N ASP A 12 3.54 -9.20 -3.50
CA ASP A 12 4.98 -9.46 -3.44
C ASP A 12 5.78 -8.21 -3.07
N ASP A 13 5.49 -7.07 -3.71
CA ASP A 13 6.15 -5.80 -3.39
C ASP A 13 5.94 -5.38 -1.93
N ILE A 14 4.70 -5.43 -1.44
CA ILE A 14 4.42 -5.05 -0.05
C ILE A 14 5.01 -6.05 0.93
N VAL A 15 5.06 -7.34 0.60
CA VAL A 15 5.70 -8.34 1.46
C VAL A 15 7.17 -8.04 1.65
N GLU A 16 7.90 -7.69 0.58
CA GLU A 16 9.31 -7.31 0.69
C GLU A 16 9.51 -6.09 1.60
N LEU A 17 8.66 -5.06 1.45
CA LEU A 17 8.70 -3.87 2.30
C LEU A 17 8.37 -4.23 3.76
N LEU A 18 7.41 -5.13 4.00
CA LEU A 18 7.09 -5.60 5.35
C LEU A 18 8.27 -6.34 5.99
N VAL A 19 9.01 -7.15 5.24
CA VAL A 19 10.22 -7.82 5.73
C VAL A 19 11.29 -6.82 6.16
N THR A 20 11.47 -5.71 5.43
CA THR A 20 12.44 -4.69 5.84
C THR A 20 11.96 -3.83 7.01
N ILE A 21 10.65 -3.57 7.10
CA ILE A 21 10.03 -2.89 8.25
C ILE A 21 10.15 -3.73 9.52
N ALA A 22 9.98 -5.05 9.43
CA ALA A 22 10.07 -5.96 10.57
C ALA A 22 11.46 -5.99 11.23
N LYS A 23 12.52 -5.59 10.51
CA LYS A 23 13.90 -5.47 11.03
C LYS A 23 14.14 -4.20 11.86
N GLN A 24 13.15 -3.31 11.97
CA GLN A 24 13.27 -2.08 12.75
C GLN A 24 13.01 -2.33 14.25
N LYS A 25 13.25 -1.31 15.08
CA LYS A 25 12.88 -1.38 16.50
C LYS A 25 11.35 -1.47 16.66
N PRO A 26 10.84 -2.13 17.72
CA PRO A 26 9.44 -2.52 17.83
C PRO A 26 8.41 -1.42 17.57
N LEU A 27 8.53 -0.26 18.25
CA LEU A 27 7.54 0.81 18.15
C LEU A 27 7.57 1.44 16.74
N LYS A 28 8.76 1.67 16.20
CA LYS A 28 8.93 2.17 14.84
C LYS A 28 8.43 1.18 13.78
N ALA A 29 8.69 -0.12 13.96
CA ALA A 29 8.24 -1.18 13.06
C ALA A 29 6.70 -1.24 13.03
N ALA A 30 6.05 -1.20 14.20
CA ALA A 30 4.59 -1.19 14.30
C ALA A 30 3.98 0.03 13.58
N ARG A 31 4.52 1.23 13.82
CA ARG A 31 4.07 2.45 13.14
C ARG A 31 4.21 2.35 11.63
N ASP A 32 5.39 2.00 11.15
CA ASP A 32 5.69 1.98 9.71
C ASP A 32 4.87 0.90 8.99
N LYS A 33 4.64 -0.25 9.64
CA LYS A 33 3.75 -1.31 9.15
C LYS A 33 2.31 -0.83 9.04
N ALA A 34 1.80 -0.15 10.06
CA ALA A 34 0.45 0.43 10.05
C ALA A 34 0.31 1.51 8.96
N ILE A 35 1.30 2.40 8.81
CA ILE A 35 1.33 3.41 7.73
C ILE A 35 1.27 2.74 6.35
N LEU A 36 2.11 1.73 6.09
CA LEU A 36 2.17 1.04 4.81
C LEU A 36 0.84 0.36 4.48
N LEU A 37 0.33 -0.47 5.39
CA LEU A 37 -0.86 -1.29 5.13
C LEU A 37 -2.14 -0.45 5.12
N LEU A 38 -2.33 0.43 6.09
CA LEU A 38 -3.51 1.30 6.14
C LEU A 38 -3.51 2.32 5.00
N GLY A 39 -2.35 2.93 4.72
CA GLY A 39 -2.21 3.90 3.64
C GLY A 39 -2.42 3.27 2.25
N PHE A 40 -2.00 2.03 2.06
CA PHE A 40 -2.30 1.30 0.83
C PHE A 40 -3.79 0.93 0.75
N ALA A 41 -4.33 0.28 1.79
CA ALA A 41 -5.70 -0.23 1.79
C ALA A 41 -6.76 0.88 1.64
N SER A 42 -6.56 2.01 2.33
CA SER A 42 -7.46 3.17 2.25
C SER A 42 -7.30 3.98 0.97
N ALA A 43 -6.21 3.77 0.23
CA ALA A 43 -5.81 4.55 -0.95
C ALA A 43 -5.86 6.08 -0.74
N CYS A 44 -5.69 6.54 0.51
CA CYS A 44 -5.74 7.95 0.86
C CYS A 44 -4.48 8.69 0.39
N ARG A 45 -4.59 10.01 0.25
CA ARG A 45 -3.40 10.87 0.06
C ARG A 45 -2.57 10.85 1.34
N ARG A 46 -1.25 11.04 1.21
CA ARG A 46 -0.33 11.10 2.36
C ARG A 46 -0.75 12.13 3.41
N SER A 47 -1.25 13.29 2.97
CA SER A 47 -1.75 14.33 3.87
C SER A 47 -3.03 13.92 4.60
N GLU A 48 -3.90 13.14 3.96
CA GLU A 48 -5.12 12.60 4.59
C GLU A 48 -4.73 11.52 5.62
N LEU A 49 -3.79 10.64 5.26
CA LEU A 49 -3.33 9.54 6.13
C LEU A 49 -2.79 10.04 7.47
N VAL A 50 -2.01 11.12 7.47
CA VAL A 50 -1.47 11.70 8.71
C VAL A 50 -2.45 12.62 9.44
N ALA A 51 -3.54 13.04 8.77
CA ALA A 51 -4.59 13.87 9.36
C ALA A 51 -5.66 13.05 10.09
N PHE A 52 -5.70 11.72 9.88
CA PHE A 52 -6.57 10.85 10.66
C PHE A 52 -6.27 10.97 12.14
N ARG A 53 -7.34 11.02 12.90
CA ARG A 53 -7.32 10.86 14.34
C ARG A 53 -7.95 9.53 14.74
N VAL A 54 -7.75 9.12 15.97
CA VAL A 54 -8.39 7.90 16.50
C VAL A 54 -9.91 8.02 16.42
N GLU A 55 -10.46 9.23 16.62
CA GLU A 55 -11.90 9.48 16.56
C GLU A 55 -12.48 9.38 15.14
N ASP A 56 -11.63 9.41 14.11
CA ASP A 56 -12.06 9.25 12.72
C ASP A 56 -12.26 7.77 12.32
N ILE A 57 -12.05 6.83 13.25
CA ILE A 57 -12.12 5.38 13.00
C ILE A 57 -13.38 4.79 13.61
N THR A 58 -14.22 4.20 12.77
CA THR A 58 -15.37 3.38 13.21
C THR A 58 -15.08 1.90 12.97
N PRO A 59 -14.91 1.08 14.02
CA PRO A 59 -14.69 -0.36 13.87
C PRO A 59 -15.95 -1.09 13.40
N HIS A 60 -15.76 -2.08 12.53
CA HIS A 60 -16.80 -3.03 12.12
C HIS A 60 -16.31 -4.47 12.26
N ALA A 61 -17.23 -5.44 12.19
CA ALA A 61 -16.91 -6.86 12.31
C ALA A 61 -15.85 -7.35 11.30
N HIS A 62 -15.85 -6.77 10.09
CA HIS A 62 -14.99 -7.20 8.98
C HIS A 62 -14.03 -6.11 8.48
N GLY A 63 -13.82 -5.04 9.24
CA GLY A 63 -12.98 -3.93 8.79
C GLY A 63 -13.09 -2.68 9.64
N LEU A 64 -12.64 -1.57 9.06
CA LEU A 64 -12.72 -0.23 9.63
C LEU A 64 -13.38 0.70 8.61
N GLU A 65 -14.26 1.58 9.06
CA GLU A 65 -14.63 2.76 8.29
C GLU A 65 -13.77 3.93 8.78
N LEU A 66 -13.16 4.65 7.84
CA LEU A 66 -12.30 5.80 8.11
C LEU A 66 -12.95 7.07 7.57
N LEU A 67 -13.12 8.08 8.42
CA LEU A 67 -13.64 9.38 8.03
C LEU A 67 -12.50 10.30 7.54
N ILE A 68 -12.50 10.61 6.25
CA ILE A 68 -11.62 11.62 5.67
C ILE A 68 -12.35 12.95 5.76
N ARG A 69 -12.06 13.72 6.82
CA ARG A 69 -12.75 14.98 7.12
C ARG A 69 -12.56 16.07 6.06
N ARG A 70 -11.42 16.08 5.37
CA ARG A 70 -11.14 17.05 4.30
C ARG A 70 -10.19 16.45 3.28
N SER A 71 -10.36 16.82 2.02
CA SER A 71 -9.42 16.45 0.95
C SER A 71 -9.03 17.66 0.13
N LYS A 72 -7.92 17.56 -0.63
CA LYS A 72 -7.52 18.60 -1.59
C LYS A 72 -8.66 18.96 -2.58
N THR A 73 -9.51 17.99 -2.87
CA THR A 73 -10.60 18.09 -3.85
C THR A 73 -11.95 18.42 -3.20
N ASP A 74 -11.95 18.70 -1.90
CA ASP A 74 -13.13 18.96 -1.09
C ASP A 74 -12.93 20.30 -0.36
N PRO A 75 -13.13 21.43 -1.08
CA PRO A 75 -12.95 22.77 -0.51
C PRO A 75 -13.97 23.05 0.60
N GLU A 76 -15.21 22.58 0.44
CA GLU A 76 -16.33 22.75 1.37
C GLU A 76 -16.20 21.87 2.63
N GLY A 77 -15.44 20.77 2.57
CA GLY A 77 -15.19 19.92 3.72
C GLY A 77 -16.34 18.97 4.06
N GLU A 78 -17.11 18.57 3.04
CA GLU A 78 -18.16 17.54 3.17
C GLU A 78 -17.59 16.22 3.72
N GLY A 79 -16.31 15.98 3.45
CA GLY A 79 -15.63 14.76 3.82
C GLY A 79 -16.12 13.55 3.03
N ARG A 80 -15.52 12.39 3.31
CA ARG A 80 -16.00 11.10 2.82
C ARG A 80 -15.53 9.99 3.73
N THR A 81 -16.26 8.88 3.74
CA THR A 81 -15.77 7.66 4.38
C THR A 81 -15.08 6.75 3.38
N VAL A 82 -14.17 5.92 3.87
CA VAL A 82 -13.57 4.82 3.12
C VAL A 82 -13.55 3.57 4.00
N PHE A 83 -14.01 2.46 3.45
CA PHE A 83 -13.96 1.18 4.14
C PHE A 83 -12.62 0.48 3.88
N VAL A 84 -11.98 0.04 4.95
CA VAL A 84 -10.75 -0.76 4.94
C VAL A 84 -11.08 -2.16 5.45
N PRO A 85 -11.10 -3.17 4.58
CA PRO A 85 -11.42 -4.54 4.96
C PRO A 85 -10.29 -5.16 5.80
N MET A 86 -10.67 -6.07 6.68
CA MET A 86 -9.73 -6.99 7.31
C MET A 86 -9.17 -7.95 6.24
N ALA A 87 -7.84 -8.13 6.21
CA ALA A 87 -7.25 -9.12 5.32
C ALA A 87 -7.23 -10.49 6.00
N HIS A 88 -7.42 -11.56 5.21
CA HIS A 88 -7.34 -12.95 5.72
C HIS A 88 -6.00 -13.29 6.37
N SER A 89 -4.91 -12.71 5.87
CA SER A 89 -3.57 -12.91 6.45
C SER A 89 -3.29 -11.83 7.47
N GLU A 90 -3.16 -12.22 8.73
CA GLU A 90 -2.84 -11.33 9.85
C GLU A 90 -1.58 -10.51 9.60
N ALA A 91 -0.53 -11.14 9.05
CA ALA A 91 0.73 -10.47 8.73
C ALA A 91 0.57 -9.26 7.79
N ARG A 92 -0.47 -9.27 6.94
CA ARG A 92 -0.77 -8.25 5.92
C ARG A 92 -2.08 -7.51 6.19
N CYS A 93 -2.67 -7.70 7.37
CA CYS A 93 -3.95 -7.10 7.70
C CYS A 93 -3.76 -5.64 8.14
N PRO A 94 -4.36 -4.65 7.44
CA PRO A 94 -4.27 -3.25 7.85
C PRO A 94 -4.92 -2.99 9.20
N VAL A 95 -6.01 -3.71 9.52
CA VAL A 95 -6.73 -3.60 10.80
C VAL A 95 -5.86 -4.08 11.96
N HIS A 96 -5.23 -5.25 11.83
CA HIS A 96 -4.34 -5.78 12.87
C HIS A 96 -3.07 -4.95 13.02
N ALA A 97 -2.50 -4.47 11.91
CA ALA A 97 -1.35 -3.58 11.95
C ALA A 97 -1.67 -2.27 12.67
N LEU A 98 -2.86 -1.70 12.43
CA LEU A 98 -3.29 -0.49 13.11
C LEU A 98 -3.49 -0.71 14.61
N ARG A 99 -4.18 -1.79 15.00
CA ARG A 99 -4.37 -2.16 16.42
C ARG A 99 -3.03 -2.34 17.13
N ALA A 100 -2.12 -3.13 16.55
CA ALA A 100 -0.80 -3.35 17.12
C ALA A 100 0.01 -2.04 17.30
N TRP A 101 -0.15 -1.08 16.40
CA TRP A 101 0.44 0.25 16.56
C TRP A 101 -0.19 1.02 17.73
N LEU A 102 -1.54 1.10 17.77
CA LEU A 102 -2.25 1.85 18.82
C LEU A 102 -1.95 1.29 20.21
N ASP A 103 -1.97 -0.04 20.35
CA ASP A 103 -1.70 -0.74 21.61
C ASP A 103 -0.26 -0.50 22.07
N LEU A 104 0.73 -0.66 21.18
CA LEU A 104 2.14 -0.50 21.53
C LEU A 104 2.52 0.97 21.80
N ALA A 105 1.88 1.91 21.11
CA ALA A 105 2.12 3.33 21.27
C ALA A 105 1.33 3.97 22.42
N GLY A 106 0.31 3.29 22.95
CA GLY A 106 -0.61 3.86 23.94
C GLY A 106 -1.40 5.05 23.40
N VAL A 107 -1.76 5.04 22.11
CA VAL A 107 -2.48 6.15 21.47
C VAL A 107 -3.98 5.85 21.49
N GLY A 108 -4.69 6.44 22.46
CA GLY A 108 -6.14 6.28 22.60
C GLY A 108 -6.98 7.39 21.96
N GLU A 109 -6.38 8.56 21.67
CA GLU A 109 -7.07 9.74 21.15
C GLU A 109 -6.15 10.61 20.31
N GLY A 110 -6.71 11.58 19.59
CA GLY A 110 -5.93 12.54 18.81
C GLY A 110 -5.25 11.92 17.59
N PRO A 111 -4.13 12.50 17.11
CA PRO A 111 -3.50 12.07 15.87
C PRO A 111 -3.10 10.59 15.87
N LEU A 112 -3.53 9.89 14.82
CA LEU A 112 -3.38 8.44 14.69
C LEU A 112 -1.91 8.01 14.57
N PHE A 113 -1.14 8.75 13.77
CA PHE A 113 0.29 8.53 13.59
C PHE A 113 1.07 9.68 14.21
N ARG A 114 1.97 9.34 15.13
CA ARG A 114 2.85 10.30 15.81
C ARG A 114 4.31 9.95 15.57
N ARG A 115 5.20 10.90 15.89
CA ARG A 115 6.63 10.72 15.68
C ARG A 115 7.21 9.70 16.67
N VAL A 116 8.08 8.84 16.15
CA VAL A 116 8.92 7.92 16.93
C VAL A 116 10.37 8.32 16.69
N ASN A 117 11.15 8.52 17.76
CA ASN A 117 12.54 8.93 17.67
C ASN A 117 13.49 7.74 17.40
N ARG A 118 14.79 8.00 17.25
CA ARG A 118 15.81 6.96 17.01
C ARG A 118 15.99 5.98 18.18
N HIS A 119 15.52 6.36 19.36
CA HIS A 119 15.55 5.55 20.58
C HIS A 119 14.29 4.69 20.75
N ASP A 120 13.38 4.67 19.77
CA ASP A 120 12.12 3.92 19.77
C ASP A 120 11.09 4.41 20.79
N GLN A 121 11.06 5.72 21.01
CA GLN A 121 10.11 6.38 21.92
C GLN A 121 9.18 7.30 21.13
N LEU A 122 7.92 7.35 21.55
CA LEU A 122 6.94 8.31 21.06
C LEU A 122 7.37 9.74 21.45
N VAL A 123 7.21 10.71 20.55
CA VAL A 123 7.57 12.10 20.84
C VAL A 123 6.47 13.08 20.44
N GLY A 124 5.99 13.82 21.43
CA GLY A 124 4.93 14.83 21.28
C GLY A 124 3.54 14.23 21.08
N ALA A 125 2.56 15.12 21.03
CA ALA A 125 1.15 14.77 20.74
C ALA A 125 0.75 15.10 19.29
N GLU A 126 1.64 15.74 18.53
CA GLU A 126 1.37 16.21 17.17
C GLU A 126 1.29 15.10 16.13
N ALA A 127 0.52 15.36 15.09
CA ALA A 127 0.44 14.51 13.92
C ALA A 127 1.80 14.36 13.23
N LEU A 128 2.04 13.18 12.68
CA LEU A 128 3.19 12.92 11.83
C LEU A 128 3.15 13.82 10.59
N MET A 129 4.31 14.30 10.12
CA MET A 129 4.37 15.12 8.92
C MET A 129 4.09 14.27 7.65
N PRO A 130 3.38 14.80 6.63
CA PRO A 130 3.13 14.07 5.38
C PRO A 130 4.40 13.56 4.67
N GLN A 131 5.50 14.29 4.80
CA GLN A 131 6.81 13.93 4.25
C GLN A 131 7.39 12.68 4.91
N SER A 132 7.10 12.45 6.20
CA SER A 132 7.55 11.27 6.93
C SER A 132 6.96 9.98 6.35
N VAL A 133 5.72 10.01 5.86
CA VAL A 133 5.11 8.84 5.18
C VAL A 133 5.93 8.46 3.95
N ALA A 134 6.28 9.42 3.10
CA ALA A 134 7.13 9.13 1.93
C ALA A 134 8.52 8.63 2.33
N LEU A 135 9.09 9.17 3.40
CA LEU A 135 10.39 8.70 3.89
C LEU A 135 10.32 7.26 4.39
N VAL A 136 9.24 6.87 5.09
CA VAL A 136 9.03 5.48 5.54
C VAL A 136 9.03 4.53 4.35
N ILE A 137 8.22 4.82 3.32
CA ILE A 137 8.09 3.98 2.12
C ILE A 137 9.42 3.91 1.36
N LYS A 138 10.04 5.05 1.05
CA LYS A 138 11.33 5.12 0.36
C LYS A 138 12.44 4.38 1.11
N THR A 139 12.45 4.46 2.44
CA THR A 139 13.45 3.77 3.27
C THR A 139 13.25 2.26 3.22
N ALA A 140 11.99 1.79 3.31
CA ALA A 140 11.68 0.36 3.23
C ALA A 140 12.06 -0.21 1.86
N GLU A 141 11.78 0.51 0.78
CA GLU A 141 12.15 0.15 -0.59
C GLU A 141 13.65 0.12 -0.80
N SER A 142 14.36 1.17 -0.38
CA SER A 142 15.81 1.23 -0.54
C SER A 142 16.51 0.07 0.17
N ARG A 143 15.93 -0.44 1.26
CA ARG A 143 16.42 -1.62 1.99
C ARG A 143 16.02 -2.94 1.34
N ALA A 144 14.88 -2.97 0.64
CA ALA A 144 14.36 -4.18 0.01
C ALA A 144 15.01 -4.44 -1.35
N LYS A 145 15.12 -3.39 -2.17
CA LYS A 145 15.45 -3.46 -3.60
C LYS A 145 16.71 -2.68 -3.99
N GLY A 146 17.37 -2.04 -3.01
CA GLY A 146 18.52 -1.17 -3.25
C GLY A 146 18.16 0.28 -3.58
N ALA A 147 19.15 1.17 -3.48
CA ALA A 147 18.95 2.63 -3.58
C ALA A 147 18.48 3.10 -4.97
N GLU A 148 18.88 2.41 -6.04
CA GLU A 148 18.51 2.79 -7.42
C GLU A 148 17.04 2.43 -7.72
N ALA A 149 16.57 1.27 -7.25
CA ALA A 149 15.17 0.87 -7.36
C ALA A 149 14.23 1.76 -6.50
N ALA A 150 14.71 2.31 -5.38
CA ALA A 150 13.93 3.28 -4.60
C ALA A 150 13.74 4.63 -5.31
N LYS A 151 14.57 4.95 -6.33
CA LYS A 151 14.36 6.14 -7.17
C LYS A 151 13.22 5.94 -8.17
N SER A 152 13.00 4.72 -8.68
CA SER A 152 11.91 4.43 -9.62
C SER A 152 10.53 4.34 -8.93
N PHE A 153 10.47 3.88 -7.68
CA PHE A 153 9.23 3.91 -6.90
C PHE A 153 8.79 5.33 -6.49
N SER A 154 9.70 6.32 -6.55
CA SER A 154 9.39 7.73 -6.23
C SER A 154 8.23 8.33 -7.05
N GLY A 155 7.82 7.69 -8.15
CA GLY A 155 6.65 8.05 -8.95
C GLY A 155 5.29 7.58 -8.40
N HIS A 156 5.24 6.62 -7.47
CA HIS A 156 3.98 6.05 -6.97
C HIS A 156 3.83 6.23 -5.45
N SER A 157 2.98 7.17 -5.04
CA SER A 157 2.42 7.17 -3.67
C SER A 157 1.67 5.87 -3.38
N LEU A 158 1.44 5.50 -2.11
CA LEU A 158 0.61 4.33 -1.73
C LEU A 158 -0.72 4.28 -2.48
N ARG A 159 -1.38 5.44 -2.61
CA ARG A 159 -2.59 5.62 -3.43
C ARG A 159 -2.40 5.23 -4.89
N ALA A 160 -1.30 5.67 -5.50
CA ALA A 160 -1.00 5.37 -6.90
C ALA A 160 -0.71 3.87 -7.09
N GLY A 161 0.05 3.26 -6.16
CA GLY A 161 0.26 1.82 -6.14
C GLY A 161 -1.05 1.04 -6.02
N PHE A 162 -1.96 1.48 -5.15
CA PHE A 162 -3.30 0.89 -5.03
C PHE A 162 -4.10 0.99 -6.34
N VAL A 163 -4.13 2.16 -6.99
CA VAL A 163 -4.91 2.36 -8.22
C VAL A 163 -4.39 1.48 -9.35
N THR A 164 -3.07 1.44 -9.54
CA THR A 164 -2.42 0.56 -10.53
C THR A 164 -2.78 -0.90 -10.26
N ALA A 165 -2.61 -1.34 -9.02
CA ALA A 165 -2.90 -2.69 -8.61
C ALA A 165 -4.36 -3.12 -8.80
N ALA A 166 -5.30 -2.29 -8.34
CA ALA A 166 -6.72 -2.57 -8.50
C ALA A 166 -7.09 -2.62 -9.98
N SER A 167 -6.49 -1.75 -10.80
CA SER A 167 -6.69 -1.77 -12.25
C SER A 167 -6.15 -3.04 -12.89
N MET A 168 -4.93 -3.46 -12.54
CA MET A 168 -4.31 -4.71 -13.03
C MET A 168 -5.09 -5.96 -12.60
N ALA A 169 -5.72 -5.90 -11.43
CA ALA A 169 -6.61 -6.95 -10.94
C ALA A 169 -8.02 -6.91 -11.57
N GLY A 170 -8.27 -6.03 -12.54
CA GLY A 170 -9.54 -5.96 -13.28
C GLY A 170 -10.69 -5.32 -12.49
N PHE A 171 -10.42 -4.61 -11.40
CA PHE A 171 -11.47 -3.90 -10.68
C PHE A 171 -12.08 -2.81 -11.58
N GLN A 172 -13.39 -2.71 -11.53
CA GLN A 172 -14.12 -1.69 -12.27
C GLN A 172 -13.70 -0.30 -11.81
N ALA A 173 -13.54 0.62 -12.76
CA ALA A 173 -13.02 1.94 -12.45
C ALA A 173 -13.89 2.71 -11.45
N HIS A 174 -15.22 2.54 -11.47
CA HIS A 174 -16.12 3.14 -10.48
C HIS A 174 -15.84 2.63 -9.06
N THR A 175 -15.49 1.36 -8.90
CA THR A 175 -15.09 0.78 -7.60
C THR A 175 -13.78 1.41 -7.11
N ILE A 176 -12.80 1.56 -7.99
CA ILE A 176 -11.52 2.22 -7.68
C ILE A 176 -11.76 3.69 -7.31
N MET A 177 -12.66 4.38 -8.03
CA MET A 177 -13.07 5.75 -7.74
C MET A 177 -13.75 5.85 -6.37
N GLY A 178 -14.61 4.91 -5.98
CA GLY A 178 -15.23 4.87 -4.65
C GLY A 178 -14.19 4.80 -3.53
N GLN A 179 -13.18 3.93 -3.66
CA GLN A 179 -12.12 3.82 -2.65
C GLN A 179 -11.24 5.09 -2.60
N THR A 180 -10.89 5.61 -3.77
CA THR A 180 -9.86 6.65 -3.90
C THR A 180 -10.45 8.07 -3.86
N GLY A 181 -11.70 8.29 -4.23
CA GLY A 181 -12.26 9.63 -4.42
C GLY A 181 -11.69 10.37 -5.65
N HIS A 182 -11.26 9.64 -6.70
CA HIS A 182 -11.03 10.28 -8.00
C HIS A 182 -12.38 10.73 -8.59
N ARG A 183 -12.43 11.94 -9.15
CA ARG A 183 -13.70 12.51 -9.65
C ARG A 183 -14.05 12.07 -11.07
N THR A 184 -13.05 11.71 -11.88
CA THR A 184 -13.28 11.33 -13.28
C THR A 184 -12.64 9.98 -13.60
N LEU A 185 -13.29 9.25 -14.51
CA LEU A 185 -12.79 7.99 -15.06
C LEU A 185 -11.40 8.16 -15.69
N GLU A 186 -11.20 9.28 -16.40
CA GLU A 186 -9.94 9.59 -17.08
C GLU A 186 -8.74 9.57 -16.12
N MET A 187 -8.91 10.07 -14.88
CA MET A 187 -7.84 10.06 -13.87
C MET A 187 -7.41 8.64 -13.49
N VAL A 188 -8.35 7.70 -13.40
CA VAL A 188 -8.05 6.29 -13.11
C VAL A 188 -7.44 5.61 -14.34
N MET A 189 -7.97 5.89 -15.53
CA MET A 189 -7.51 5.29 -16.79
C MET A 189 -6.05 5.64 -17.15
N ARG A 190 -5.49 6.73 -16.61
CA ARG A 190 -4.06 7.06 -16.76
C ARG A 190 -3.14 5.99 -16.17
N TYR A 191 -3.58 5.28 -15.13
CA TYR A 191 -2.81 4.20 -14.51
C TYR A 191 -2.82 2.93 -15.37
N GLN A 192 -3.94 2.64 -16.01
CA GLN A 192 -4.07 1.50 -16.95
C GLN A 192 -3.18 1.68 -18.18
N ARG A 193 -3.17 2.89 -18.77
CA ARG A 193 -2.31 3.19 -19.93
C ARG A 193 -0.82 3.00 -19.63
N LYS A 194 -0.37 3.42 -18.45
CA LYS A 194 1.02 3.24 -18.01
C LYS A 194 1.38 1.77 -17.75
N SER A 195 0.46 0.99 -17.16
CA SER A 195 0.71 -0.45 -16.94
C SER A 195 0.74 -1.23 -18.25
N SER A 196 -0.14 -0.92 -19.20
CA SER A 196 -0.15 -1.57 -20.53
C SER A 196 1.13 -1.27 -21.30
N GLN A 197 1.57 0.00 -21.33
CA GLN A 197 2.83 0.37 -21.98
C GLN A 197 4.06 -0.29 -21.32
N ALA A 198 4.04 -0.50 -20.00
CA ALA A 198 5.10 -1.23 -19.31
C ALA A 198 5.10 -2.72 -19.66
N ALA A 199 3.93 -3.37 -19.72
CA ALA A 199 3.79 -4.77 -20.12
C ALA A 199 4.18 -5.01 -21.59
N ASP A 200 3.86 -4.07 -22.48
CA ASP A 200 4.24 -4.12 -23.89
C ASP A 200 5.74 -3.83 -24.13
N SER A 201 6.45 -3.32 -23.11
CA SER A 201 7.88 -3.01 -23.16
C SER A 201 8.80 -4.06 -22.53
N GLU A 202 8.24 -5.15 -21.95
CA GLU A 202 9.03 -6.33 -21.63
C GLU A 202 9.52 -6.98 -22.93
N PRO A 203 10.84 -7.20 -23.12
CA PRO A 203 11.32 -7.87 -24.31
C PRO A 203 10.73 -9.28 -24.30
N ALA A 204 10.00 -9.63 -25.37
CA ALA A 204 9.55 -10.98 -25.60
C ALA A 204 10.74 -11.93 -25.41
N VAL A 205 10.75 -12.65 -24.28
CA VAL A 205 11.70 -13.74 -24.06
C VAL A 205 11.40 -14.74 -25.16
N LYS A 206 12.21 -14.70 -26.22
CA LYS A 206 12.16 -15.67 -27.31
C LYS A 206 12.33 -17.03 -26.64
N GLN A 207 11.22 -17.77 -26.51
CA GLN A 207 11.25 -19.18 -26.19
C GLN A 207 11.95 -19.89 -27.36
N GLY A 208 13.27 -19.96 -27.29
CA GLY A 208 14.08 -20.87 -28.09
C GLY A 208 13.91 -22.28 -27.54
N PHE A 209 12.74 -22.88 -27.76
CA PHE A 209 12.60 -24.33 -27.62
C PHE A 209 13.32 -24.99 -28.79
N SER A 210 14.61 -25.28 -28.57
CA SER A 210 15.40 -26.16 -29.43
C SER A 210 14.81 -27.57 -29.35
N VAL A 211 14.04 -27.94 -30.36
CA VAL A 211 13.67 -29.31 -30.69
C VAL A 211 14.91 -30.04 -31.18
N ASP A 212 15.88 -30.33 -30.30
CA ASP A 212 17.00 -31.23 -30.67
C ASP A 212 17.67 -31.96 -29.50
N ARG A 213 17.18 -31.80 -28.27
CA ARG A 213 17.73 -32.53 -27.10
C ARG A 213 17.08 -33.89 -26.84
N GLN A 214 16.04 -34.28 -27.59
CA GLN A 214 15.41 -35.62 -27.49
C GLN A 214 16.03 -36.68 -28.42
N LYS A 215 16.86 -36.31 -29.40
CA LYS A 215 17.52 -37.29 -30.28
C LYS A 215 18.85 -37.84 -29.75
N ARG A 216 19.44 -37.24 -28.70
CA ARG A 216 20.75 -37.66 -28.16
C ARG A 216 20.69 -38.67 -27.00
N LEU A 217 19.50 -38.99 -26.48
CA LEU A 217 19.31 -39.98 -25.40
C LEU A 217 18.72 -41.32 -25.85
N ARG A 218 18.54 -41.55 -27.17
CA ARG A 218 18.10 -42.85 -27.73
C ARG A 218 19.19 -43.60 -28.52
N ARG A 219 20.47 -43.21 -28.38
CA ARG A 219 21.62 -43.90 -29.02
C ARG A 219 22.66 -44.46 -28.03
N GLN A 220 22.31 -44.60 -26.75
CA GLN A 220 23.14 -45.31 -25.75
C GLN A 220 22.36 -46.40 -24.99
N ALA A 221 21.34 -46.94 -25.62
CA ALA A 221 20.64 -48.14 -25.15
C ALA A 221 20.34 -49.06 -26.35
N ILE A 222 21.40 -49.46 -27.06
CA ILE A 222 21.54 -50.73 -27.77
C ILE A 222 23.00 -51.15 -27.56
#